data_AF-A0A7Y5GWY6-F1
#
_entry.id   AF-A0A7Y5GWY6-F1
#
_cell.length_a   1.000
_cell.length_b   1.000
_cell.length_c   1.000
_cell.angle_alpha   90.00
_cell.angle_beta   90.00
_cell.angle_gamma   90.00
#
_symmetry.space_group_name_H-M   'P 1'
#
loop_
_entity.id
_entity.type
_entity.pdbx_description
1 polymer ?
#
loop_
_entity_poly.entity_id
_entity_poly.type
_entity_poly.pdbx_seq_one_letter_code
_entity_poly.pdbx_strand_id
1 'polypeptide(L)'
;MVEPIRQVEIQLGHLCNNRCVFCVSGLLSEQKLANKVPFEPVRIELERAKQQGAQRITFLGGEPTIQKSFFDSLAYAKSLGFEEIVIFTNGVLTPLSKFVDRVLALGDFTWRFSLQGGTKQHHDAVTKVQGSFDRIIAGITILSNKGQKITANACITSQNYLSLPDYATLISRYPIAQLHLDMVRPSDAGQRDDDYLKDIMPRYSDLREPLRVLLDKTPQTFDINVGNLPYCILPDWTHRIHHDGNLTFTVAADGRGMLEPAWNKYESKRVDKTHPPPCQSCVLFARCGGVFLKYQQFYGIGEFTPIRHSQLLQLPTSDHHWGWLIQSCVTRLHQQLPPNLKLTASHIDEQKAITRLRFSAVSAVTRPLFDLMLTPKKRMAYPHATTDHTGVQVTYGPNVEETDILTVLQTILDKLKFSAEERTSVDMGFLTKWNSQRIRALRAVSLLRAASDRRTWSSVEVEHHDNRFGIGLVTKAGVVTLRLNLPIHRQSNLQMEYDINPLLPADFQRTILRKAAQLIRAS
;
A
#
# COMPACT_ATOMS: atom_id res chain seq x y z
N MET A 1 18.01 -4.90 1.27
CA MET A 1 16.60 -5.09 1.69
C MET A 1 16.66 -5.58 3.12
N VAL A 2 15.99 -4.91 4.06
CA VAL A 2 15.65 -5.59 5.31
C VAL A 2 14.52 -6.53 4.91
N GLU A 3 14.73 -7.84 4.99
CA GLU A 3 13.64 -8.78 4.71
C GLU A 3 12.46 -8.47 5.63
N PRO A 4 11.21 -8.56 5.13
CA PRO A 4 10.05 -8.31 5.98
C PRO A 4 10.09 -9.27 7.17
N ILE A 5 9.88 -8.74 8.37
CA ILE A 5 9.80 -9.54 9.59
C ILE A 5 8.76 -10.64 9.35
N ARG A 6 9.22 -11.89 9.29
CA ARG A 6 8.31 -13.04 9.21
C ARG A 6 7.64 -13.19 10.56
N GLN A 7 6.32 -13.20 10.54
CA GLN A 7 5.52 -13.39 11.73
C GLN A 7 4.49 -14.50 11.52
N VAL A 8 4.15 -15.15 12.62
CA VAL A 8 3.14 -16.21 12.65
C VAL A 8 2.05 -15.85 13.66
N GLU A 9 0.82 -16.22 13.32
CA GLU A 9 -0.38 -16.08 14.15
C GLU A 9 -0.91 -17.49 14.44
N ILE A 10 -0.90 -17.94 15.70
CA ILE A 10 -1.43 -19.25 16.08
C ILE A 10 -2.69 -19.05 16.92
N GLN A 11 -3.82 -19.53 16.42
CA GLN A 11 -5.05 -19.59 17.18
C GLN A 11 -5.08 -20.86 18.03
N LEU A 12 -5.06 -20.69 19.35
CA LEU A 12 -4.97 -21.78 20.33
C LEU A 12 -6.30 -22.55 20.54
N GLY A 13 -7.35 -22.17 19.84
CA GLY A 13 -8.68 -22.77 19.96
C GLY A 13 -9.81 -21.77 19.67
N HIS A 14 -11.06 -22.23 19.63
CA HIS A 14 -12.24 -21.36 19.47
C HIS A 14 -12.94 -21.04 20.79
N LEU A 15 -12.59 -21.69 21.91
CA LEU A 15 -13.22 -21.42 23.21
C LEU A 15 -13.04 -19.95 23.59
N CYS A 16 -14.15 -19.25 23.86
CA CYS A 16 -14.15 -17.85 24.21
C CYS A 16 -15.19 -17.57 25.30
N ASN A 17 -14.89 -16.62 26.16
CA ASN A 17 -15.78 -16.07 27.20
C ASN A 17 -16.52 -14.80 26.75
N ASN A 18 -16.29 -14.31 25.52
CA ASN A 18 -17.11 -13.29 24.86
C ASN A 18 -17.99 -13.90 23.75
N ARG A 19 -18.99 -13.14 23.28
CA ARG A 19 -19.91 -13.52 22.19
C ARG A 19 -19.97 -12.41 21.14
N CYS A 20 -18.80 -12.00 20.65
CA CYS A 20 -18.69 -10.87 19.74
C CYS A 20 -19.51 -11.09 18.47
N VAL A 21 -20.27 -10.07 18.05
CA VAL A 21 -21.23 -10.19 16.93
C VAL A 21 -20.58 -10.52 15.59
N PHE A 22 -19.30 -10.21 15.42
CA PHE A 22 -18.55 -10.41 14.18
C PHE A 22 -17.66 -11.66 14.19
N CYS A 23 -17.72 -12.51 15.23
CA CYS A 23 -16.67 -13.52 15.49
C CYS A 23 -17.19 -14.96 15.52
N VAL A 24 -16.60 -15.81 14.69
CA VAL A 24 -16.84 -17.26 14.62
C VAL A 24 -16.51 -17.99 15.93
N SER A 25 -15.50 -17.55 16.67
CA SER A 25 -15.13 -18.22 17.94
C SER A 25 -16.20 -18.05 19.02
N GLY A 26 -16.83 -16.87 19.08
CA GLY A 26 -17.97 -16.62 19.97
C GLY A 26 -19.14 -17.54 19.63
N LEU A 27 -19.45 -17.66 18.34
CA LEU A 27 -20.48 -18.57 17.82
C LEU A 27 -20.21 -20.03 18.18
N LEU A 28 -19.03 -20.55 17.83
CA LEU A 28 -18.70 -21.96 18.07
C LEU A 28 -18.69 -22.28 19.56
N SER A 29 -18.29 -21.33 20.41
CA SER A 29 -18.37 -21.46 21.86
C SER A 29 -19.82 -21.53 22.36
N GLU A 30 -20.71 -20.70 21.82
CA GLU A 30 -22.13 -20.71 22.14
C GLU A 30 -22.82 -22.02 21.72
N GLN A 31 -22.49 -22.50 20.52
CA GLN A 31 -22.99 -23.75 19.97
C GLN A 31 -22.35 -25.00 20.61
N LYS A 32 -21.39 -24.83 21.54
CA LYS A 32 -20.62 -25.91 22.16
C LYS A 32 -19.86 -26.79 21.14
N LEU A 33 -19.43 -26.17 20.04
CA LEU A 33 -18.64 -26.79 18.97
C LEU A 33 -17.14 -26.47 19.06
N ALA A 34 -16.73 -25.67 20.05
CA ALA A 34 -15.34 -25.30 20.23
C ALA A 34 -14.59 -26.33 21.11
N ASN A 35 -13.87 -27.26 20.48
CA ASN A 35 -13.01 -28.20 21.20
C ASN A 35 -11.70 -27.55 21.66
N LYS A 36 -11.10 -28.14 22.71
CA LYS A 36 -9.78 -27.76 23.21
C LYS A 36 -8.69 -28.25 22.25
N VAL A 37 -7.73 -27.39 21.92
CA VAL A 37 -6.53 -27.78 21.18
C VAL A 37 -5.46 -28.23 22.19
N PRO A 38 -4.91 -29.45 22.08
CA PRO A 38 -3.78 -29.90 22.89
C PRO A 38 -2.51 -29.06 22.62
N PHE A 39 -1.52 -29.16 23.51
CA PHE A 39 -0.25 -28.43 23.33
C PHE A 39 0.59 -28.97 22.16
N GLU A 40 0.60 -30.28 21.94
CA GLU A 40 1.53 -30.92 20.98
C GLU A 40 1.44 -30.38 19.54
N PRO A 41 0.24 -30.20 18.93
CA PRO A 41 0.14 -29.56 17.61
C PRO A 41 0.69 -28.13 17.59
N VAL A 42 0.51 -27.37 18.69
CA VAL A 42 1.03 -26.01 18.82
C VAL A 42 2.55 -26.02 18.92
N ARG A 43 3.12 -26.97 19.65
CA ARG A 43 4.57 -27.15 19.79
C ARG A 43 5.24 -27.35 18.43
N ILE A 44 4.71 -28.26 17.61
CA ILE A 44 5.21 -28.56 16.27
C ILE A 44 5.17 -27.31 15.38
N GLU A 45 4.09 -26.54 15.43
CA GLU A 45 3.97 -25.33 14.61
C GLU A 45 4.91 -24.22 15.09
N LEU A 46 5.15 -24.10 16.40
CA LEU A 46 6.14 -23.15 16.93
C LEU A 46 7.57 -23.49 16.46
N GLU A 47 7.94 -24.77 16.48
CA GLU A 47 9.23 -25.22 15.94
C GLU A 47 9.36 -24.91 14.45
N ARG A 48 8.34 -25.25 13.68
CA ARG A 48 8.28 -24.98 12.24
C ARG A 48 8.39 -23.49 11.94
N ALA A 49 7.63 -22.64 12.63
CA ALA A 49 7.67 -21.20 12.43
C ALA A 49 9.06 -20.63 12.72
N LYS A 50 9.70 -21.10 13.81
CA LYS A 50 11.07 -20.68 14.15
C LYS A 50 12.09 -21.13 13.10
N GLN A 51 12.00 -22.36 12.62
CA GLN A 51 12.84 -22.87 11.52
C GLN A 51 12.66 -22.07 10.23
N GLN A 52 11.46 -21.53 9.98
CA GLN A 52 11.15 -20.66 8.84
C GLN A 52 11.60 -19.20 9.04
N GLY A 53 12.29 -18.89 10.14
CA GLY A 53 12.82 -17.56 10.43
C GLY A 53 11.80 -16.59 11.01
N ALA A 54 10.68 -17.07 11.56
CA ALA A 54 9.74 -16.19 12.23
C ALA A 54 10.39 -15.58 13.49
N GLN A 55 10.35 -14.26 13.58
CA GLN A 55 10.88 -13.50 14.72
C GLN A 55 9.76 -13.13 15.71
N ARG A 56 8.53 -13.02 15.21
CA ARG A 56 7.35 -12.64 15.98
C ARG A 56 6.27 -13.71 15.92
N ILE A 57 5.67 -13.99 17.08
CA ILE A 57 4.51 -14.88 17.23
C ILE A 57 3.37 -14.13 17.90
N THR A 58 2.16 -14.31 17.40
CA THR A 58 0.94 -13.85 18.07
C THR A 58 0.10 -15.05 18.46
N PHE A 59 -0.19 -15.18 19.74
CA PHE A 59 -1.20 -16.12 20.24
C PHE A 59 -2.56 -15.43 20.25
N LEU A 60 -3.50 -16.02 19.54
CA LEU A 60 -4.88 -15.55 19.40
C LEU A 60 -5.85 -16.74 19.50
N GLY A 61 -7.09 -16.53 19.09
CA GLY A 61 -8.11 -17.56 18.97
C GLY A 61 -9.44 -17.07 19.50
N GLY A 62 -10.27 -17.96 20.05
CA GLY A 62 -11.40 -17.52 20.87
C GLY A 62 -10.91 -16.57 21.95
N GLU A 63 -10.49 -17.09 23.09
CA GLU A 63 -9.69 -16.32 24.04
C GLU A 63 -8.46 -17.17 24.39
N PRO A 64 -7.23 -16.74 24.05
CA PRO A 64 -6.05 -17.58 24.28
C PRO A 64 -5.83 -17.85 25.77
N THR A 65 -6.12 -16.89 26.65
CA THR A 65 -5.83 -17.00 28.09
C THR A 65 -6.65 -18.08 28.82
N ILE A 66 -7.71 -18.59 28.20
CA ILE A 66 -8.54 -19.68 28.76
C ILE A 66 -8.27 -21.04 28.09
N GLN A 67 -7.39 -21.10 27.09
CA GLN A 67 -7.06 -22.35 26.43
C GLN A 67 -6.16 -23.21 27.31
N LYS A 68 -6.33 -24.53 27.22
CA LYS A 68 -5.53 -25.49 28.00
C LYS A 68 -4.03 -25.37 27.70
N SER A 69 -3.67 -25.13 26.44
CA SER A 69 -2.29 -25.05 25.96
C SER A 69 -1.61 -23.70 26.24
N PHE A 70 -2.32 -22.68 26.74
CA PHE A 70 -1.82 -21.30 26.80
C PHE A 70 -0.46 -21.13 27.50
N PHE A 71 -0.32 -21.63 28.73
CA PHE A 71 0.92 -21.48 29.50
C PHE A 71 2.07 -22.27 28.87
N ASP A 72 1.81 -23.50 28.40
CA ASP A 72 2.81 -24.34 27.74
C ASP A 72 3.29 -23.70 26.44
N SER A 73 2.36 -23.15 25.64
CA SER A 73 2.65 -22.42 24.40
C SER A 73 3.49 -21.17 24.64
N LEU A 74 3.16 -20.37 25.67
CA LEU A 74 3.96 -19.19 26.03
C LEU A 74 5.37 -19.57 26.49
N ALA A 75 5.49 -20.50 27.43
CA ALA A 75 6.78 -20.94 27.95
C ALA A 75 7.66 -21.52 26.84
N TYR A 76 7.08 -22.33 25.95
CA TYR A 76 7.80 -22.94 24.85
C TYR A 76 8.23 -21.92 23.80
N ALA A 77 7.36 -20.98 23.41
CA ALA A 77 7.73 -19.89 22.51
C ALA A 77 8.86 -19.01 23.08
N LYS A 78 8.87 -18.74 24.39
CA LYS A 78 10.01 -18.06 25.04
C LYS A 78 11.28 -18.89 24.94
N SER A 79 11.20 -20.20 25.17
CA SER A 79 12.37 -21.09 25.08
C SER A 79 12.97 -21.18 23.66
N LEU A 80 12.14 -21.01 22.62
CA LEU A 80 12.58 -20.95 21.22
C LEU A 80 13.20 -19.58 20.83
N GLY A 81 13.14 -18.58 21.71
CA GLY A 81 13.75 -17.27 21.45
C GLY A 81 13.04 -16.46 20.38
N PHE A 82 11.70 -16.44 20.35
CA PHE A 82 10.97 -15.42 19.58
C PHE A 82 11.30 -14.02 20.15
N GLU A 83 11.56 -13.06 19.25
CA GLU A 83 11.95 -11.68 19.62
C GLU A 83 10.76 -10.90 20.17
N GLU A 84 9.57 -11.10 19.59
CA GLU A 84 8.32 -10.54 20.09
C GLU A 84 7.24 -11.62 20.20
N ILE A 85 6.64 -11.74 21.39
CA ILE A 85 5.48 -12.60 21.63
C ILE A 85 4.30 -11.70 21.97
N VAL A 86 3.24 -11.81 21.18
CA VAL A 86 2.01 -11.03 21.33
C VAL A 86 0.90 -11.91 21.89
N ILE A 87 0.29 -11.47 22.99
CA ILE A 87 -0.92 -12.09 23.55
C ILE A 87 -2.11 -11.25 23.08
N PHE A 88 -2.90 -11.77 22.14
CA PHE A 88 -4.11 -11.11 21.64
C PHE A 88 -5.33 -11.59 22.42
N THR A 89 -5.78 -10.78 23.38
CA THR A 89 -6.78 -11.14 24.39
C THR A 89 -7.96 -10.18 24.42
N ASN A 90 -9.12 -10.67 24.84
CA ASN A 90 -10.27 -9.86 25.24
C ASN A 90 -10.15 -9.29 26.66
N GLY A 91 -9.09 -9.62 27.38
CA GLY A 91 -8.75 -9.01 28.66
C GLY A 91 -9.54 -9.50 29.86
N VAL A 92 -10.48 -10.44 29.73
CA VAL A 92 -11.35 -10.85 30.84
C VAL A 92 -10.57 -11.35 32.08
N LEU A 93 -9.45 -12.04 31.88
CA LEU A 93 -8.60 -12.53 32.99
C LEU A 93 -7.55 -11.52 33.47
N THR A 94 -7.32 -10.43 32.74
CA THR A 94 -6.23 -9.48 33.04
C THR A 94 -6.44 -8.61 34.29
N PRO A 95 -7.68 -8.38 34.78
CA PRO A 95 -7.89 -7.83 36.13
C PRO A 95 -7.41 -8.72 37.28
N LEU A 96 -7.22 -10.02 37.04
CA LEU A 96 -6.80 -10.96 38.09
C LEU A 96 -5.27 -10.87 38.25
N SER A 97 -4.80 -10.17 39.28
CA SER A 97 -3.36 -9.96 39.53
C SER A 97 -2.55 -11.26 39.53
N LYS A 98 -3.04 -12.32 40.20
CA LYS A 98 -2.39 -13.64 40.21
C LYS A 98 -2.23 -14.26 38.81
N PHE A 99 -3.19 -14.03 37.91
CA PHE A 99 -3.09 -14.50 36.53
C PHE A 99 -1.99 -13.73 35.80
N VAL A 100 -2.01 -12.40 35.90
CA VAL A 100 -0.98 -11.53 35.30
C VAL A 100 0.41 -11.88 35.83
N ASP A 101 0.58 -12.01 37.14
CA ASP A 101 1.86 -12.35 37.77
C ASP A 101 2.38 -13.70 37.29
N ARG A 102 1.49 -14.69 37.13
CA ARG A 102 1.85 -16.00 36.58
C ARG A 102 2.30 -15.93 35.13
N VAL A 103 1.66 -15.10 34.30
CA VAL A 103 2.09 -14.89 32.91
C VAL A 103 3.44 -14.19 32.88
N LEU A 104 3.60 -13.11 33.64
CA LEU A 104 4.83 -12.31 33.65
C LEU A 104 6.03 -13.02 34.30
N ALA A 105 5.79 -14.05 35.11
CA ALA A 105 6.85 -14.96 35.56
C ALA A 105 7.55 -15.70 34.40
N LEU A 106 6.93 -15.76 33.22
CA LEU A 106 7.53 -16.32 32.00
C LEU A 106 8.31 -15.27 31.18
N GLY A 107 8.18 -13.98 31.52
CA GLY A 107 8.86 -12.85 30.86
C GLY A 107 7.89 -11.75 30.41
N ASP A 108 8.40 -10.84 29.59
CA ASP A 108 7.62 -9.73 29.03
C ASP A 108 6.96 -10.08 27.70
N PHE A 109 5.77 -9.50 27.49
CA PHE A 109 4.94 -9.72 26.31
C PHE A 109 4.33 -8.42 25.79
N THR A 110 4.03 -8.39 24.50
CA THR A 110 3.14 -7.36 23.94
C THR A 110 1.69 -7.81 24.14
N TRP A 111 0.88 -7.02 24.82
CA TRP A 111 -0.53 -7.30 25.04
C TRP A 111 -1.38 -6.56 24.03
N ARG A 112 -2.07 -7.30 23.17
CA ARG A 112 -3.03 -6.73 22.23
C ARG A 112 -4.44 -6.95 22.75
N PHE A 113 -5.10 -5.87 23.14
CA PHE A 113 -6.47 -5.92 23.65
C PHE A 113 -7.48 -5.79 22.53
N SER A 114 -8.48 -6.68 22.54
CA SER A 114 -9.67 -6.62 21.70
C SER A 114 -10.63 -5.55 22.23
N LEU A 115 -10.32 -4.28 22.00
CA LEU A 115 -11.07 -3.12 22.49
C LEU A 115 -12.12 -2.69 21.47
N GLN A 116 -13.28 -3.36 21.50
CA GLN A 116 -14.34 -3.29 20.49
C GLN A 116 -15.26 -2.06 20.52
N GLY A 117 -14.91 -1.00 21.24
CA GLY A 117 -15.62 0.27 21.18
C GLY A 117 -14.83 1.36 21.92
N GLY A 118 -14.95 2.61 21.45
CA GLY A 118 -14.35 3.76 22.12
C GLY A 118 -15.07 4.13 23.43
N THR A 119 -16.24 3.55 23.68
CA THR A 119 -17.01 3.69 24.91
C THR A 119 -17.48 2.33 25.43
N LYS A 120 -17.80 2.29 26.72
CA LYS A 120 -18.36 1.10 27.39
C LYS A 120 -19.59 0.55 26.69
N GLN A 121 -20.55 1.41 26.36
CA GLN A 121 -21.81 1.01 25.74
C GLN A 121 -21.57 0.24 24.43
N HIS A 122 -20.75 0.78 23.54
CA HIS A 122 -20.50 0.18 22.23
C HIS A 122 -19.63 -1.08 22.34
N HIS A 123 -18.63 -1.07 23.23
CA HIS A 123 -17.80 -2.24 23.50
C HIS A 123 -18.63 -3.43 24.04
N ASP A 124 -19.42 -3.19 25.09
CA ASP A 124 -20.25 -4.23 25.70
C ASP A 124 -21.31 -4.74 24.72
N ALA A 125 -21.89 -3.85 23.89
CA ALA A 125 -22.85 -4.22 22.84
C ALA A 125 -22.24 -5.16 21.80
N VAL A 126 -21.03 -4.83 21.30
CA VAL A 126 -20.33 -5.64 20.31
C VAL A 126 -19.89 -6.98 20.89
N THR A 127 -19.35 -7.00 22.12
CA THR A 127 -18.85 -8.23 22.76
C THR A 127 -19.95 -9.12 23.31
N LYS A 128 -21.17 -8.58 23.45
CA LYS A 128 -22.34 -9.20 24.11
C LYS A 128 -22.06 -9.64 25.54
N VAL A 129 -21.18 -8.91 26.24
CA VAL A 129 -20.85 -9.18 27.64
C VAL A 129 -20.84 -7.86 28.41
N GLN A 130 -21.74 -7.71 29.37
CA GLN A 130 -21.79 -6.52 30.22
C GLN A 130 -20.52 -6.40 31.10
N GLY A 131 -20.02 -5.17 31.21
CA GLY A 131 -18.83 -4.83 31.98
C GLY A 131 -17.51 -5.35 31.39
N SER A 132 -17.49 -5.81 30.13
CA SER A 132 -16.26 -6.26 29.49
C SER A 132 -15.31 -5.09 29.23
N PHE A 133 -15.84 -3.90 28.93
CA PHE A 133 -15.02 -2.69 28.79
C PHE A 133 -14.26 -2.36 30.07
N ASP A 134 -14.94 -2.33 31.21
CA ASP A 134 -14.31 -2.00 32.50
C ASP A 134 -13.21 -3.00 32.88
N ARG A 135 -13.43 -4.29 32.58
CA ARG A 135 -12.42 -5.34 32.78
C ARG A 135 -11.19 -5.09 31.91
N ILE A 136 -11.36 -4.73 30.65
CA ILE A 136 -10.22 -4.40 29.77
C ILE A 136 -9.46 -3.19 30.31
N ILE A 137 -10.15 -2.12 30.69
CA ILE A 137 -9.51 -0.91 31.22
C ILE A 137 -8.73 -1.21 32.51
N ALA A 138 -9.30 -2.00 33.43
CA ALA A 138 -8.60 -2.45 34.62
C ALA A 138 -7.36 -3.28 34.29
N GLY A 139 -7.46 -4.19 33.32
CA GLY A 139 -6.35 -4.99 32.80
C GLY A 139 -5.23 -4.16 32.19
N ILE A 140 -5.56 -3.21 31.33
CA ILE A 140 -4.62 -2.25 30.73
C ILE A 140 -3.87 -1.49 31.82
N THR A 141 -4.59 -1.03 32.85
CA THR A 141 -3.99 -0.29 33.98
C THR A 141 -3.00 -1.18 34.75
N ILE A 142 -3.38 -2.41 35.09
CA ILE A 142 -2.50 -3.36 35.81
C ILE A 142 -1.24 -3.67 35.01
N LEU A 143 -1.38 -4.01 33.73
CA LEU A 143 -0.26 -4.39 32.87
C LEU A 143 0.66 -3.19 32.58
N SER A 144 0.08 -2.01 32.39
CA SER A 144 0.85 -0.77 32.24
C SER A 144 1.69 -0.47 33.49
N ASN A 145 1.13 -0.63 34.69
CA ASN A 145 1.86 -0.42 35.94
C ASN A 145 3.01 -1.42 36.12
N LYS A 146 2.97 -2.54 35.39
CA LYS A 146 4.03 -3.56 35.32
C LYS A 146 4.94 -3.39 34.09
N GLY A 147 4.90 -2.23 33.43
CA GLY A 147 5.79 -1.87 32.32
C GLY A 147 5.54 -2.64 31.02
N GLN A 148 4.39 -3.33 30.88
CA GLN A 148 4.09 -4.11 29.69
C GLN A 148 3.66 -3.23 28.51
N LYS A 149 4.04 -3.62 27.28
CA LYS A 149 3.63 -2.92 26.06
C LYS A 149 2.19 -3.26 25.71
N ILE A 150 1.34 -2.25 25.58
CA ILE A 150 -0.09 -2.40 25.28
C ILE A 150 -0.38 -1.92 23.86
N THR A 151 -1.17 -2.70 23.11
CA THR A 151 -1.78 -2.29 21.83
C THR A 151 -3.27 -2.62 21.85
N ALA A 152 -4.06 -1.98 21.00
CA ALA A 152 -5.49 -2.21 20.89
C ALA A 152 -5.88 -2.59 19.45
N ASN A 153 -6.86 -3.47 19.32
CA ASN A 153 -7.50 -3.79 18.05
C ASN A 153 -9.02 -3.77 18.20
N ALA A 154 -9.71 -3.29 17.16
CA ALA A 154 -11.16 -3.27 17.08
C ALA A 154 -11.62 -3.72 15.68
N CYS A 155 -12.69 -4.49 15.62
CA CYS A 155 -13.43 -4.74 14.39
C CYS A 155 -14.60 -3.76 14.33
N ILE A 156 -14.68 -2.97 13.26
CA ILE A 156 -15.66 -1.89 13.13
C ILE A 156 -16.96 -2.44 12.54
N THR A 157 -18.02 -2.39 13.35
CA THR A 157 -19.37 -2.90 13.09
C THR A 157 -20.38 -1.75 13.14
N SER A 158 -21.62 -2.02 12.70
CA SER A 158 -22.75 -1.09 12.88
C SER A 158 -23.00 -0.73 14.35
N GLN A 159 -22.57 -1.58 15.29
CA GLN A 159 -22.79 -1.39 16.73
C GLN A 159 -21.69 -0.58 17.43
N ASN A 160 -20.58 -0.24 16.76
CA ASN A 160 -19.49 0.53 17.40
C ASN A 160 -18.90 1.68 16.58
N TYR A 161 -19.20 1.81 15.28
CA TYR A 161 -18.53 2.82 14.46
C TYR A 161 -18.76 4.26 14.94
N LEU A 162 -19.92 4.55 15.54
CA LEU A 162 -20.20 5.87 16.12
C LEU A 162 -19.30 6.22 17.30
N SER A 163 -18.69 5.22 17.95
CA SER A 163 -17.71 5.42 19.04
C SER A 163 -16.27 5.58 18.55
N LEU A 164 -16.03 5.60 17.23
CA LEU A 164 -14.69 5.82 16.67
C LEU A 164 -14.01 7.10 17.22
N PRO A 165 -14.69 8.25 17.29
CA PRO A 165 -14.10 9.48 17.85
C PRO A 165 -13.62 9.31 19.30
N ASP A 166 -14.27 8.46 20.09
CA ASP A 166 -13.97 8.28 21.51
C ASP A 166 -12.67 7.51 21.76
N TYR A 167 -12.15 6.78 20.75
CA TYR A 167 -10.82 6.17 20.88
C TYR A 167 -9.76 7.23 21.16
N ALA A 168 -9.85 8.44 20.58
CA ALA A 168 -8.91 9.53 20.84
C ALA A 168 -8.78 9.87 22.34
N THR A 169 -9.87 9.77 23.08
CA THR A 169 -9.89 9.92 24.55
C THR A 169 -9.21 8.73 25.24
N LEU A 170 -9.41 7.50 24.74
CA LEU A 170 -8.78 6.31 25.32
C LEU A 170 -7.27 6.29 25.12
N ILE A 171 -6.79 6.58 23.90
CA ILE A 171 -5.35 6.61 23.60
C ILE A 171 -4.61 7.77 24.26
N SER A 172 -5.29 8.88 24.58
CA SER A 172 -4.69 9.96 25.38
C SER A 172 -4.67 9.66 26.88
N ARG A 173 -5.63 8.86 27.38
CA ARG A 173 -5.77 8.52 28.81
C ARG A 173 -4.95 7.32 29.24
N TYR A 174 -4.76 6.34 28.36
CA TYR A 174 -4.08 5.08 28.66
C TYR A 174 -2.88 4.90 27.75
N PRO A 175 -1.80 4.23 28.21
CA PRO A 175 -0.56 4.05 27.44
C PRO A 175 -0.70 2.92 26.41
N ILE A 176 -1.67 3.07 25.52
CA ILE A 176 -1.85 2.24 24.34
C ILE A 176 -0.83 2.73 23.31
N ALA A 177 0.07 1.86 22.85
CA ALA A 177 1.13 2.24 21.92
C ALA A 177 0.69 2.21 20.44
N GLN A 178 -0.38 1.48 20.12
CA GLN A 178 -0.89 1.29 18.76
C GLN A 178 -2.38 0.96 18.81
N LEU A 179 -3.14 1.48 17.84
CA LEU A 179 -4.54 1.12 17.61
C LEU A 179 -4.73 0.58 16.19
N HIS A 180 -5.30 -0.61 16.05
CA HIS A 180 -5.61 -1.23 14.76
C HIS A 180 -7.12 -1.40 14.59
N LEU A 181 -7.70 -0.79 13.57
CA LEU A 181 -9.13 -0.83 13.26
C LEU A 181 -9.34 -1.64 11.99
N ASP A 182 -10.03 -2.78 12.05
CA ASP A 182 -10.31 -3.63 10.89
C ASP A 182 -11.78 -3.55 10.51
N MET A 183 -12.07 -3.53 9.20
CA MET A 183 -13.43 -3.67 8.69
C MET A 183 -13.94 -5.11 8.88
N VAL A 184 -15.24 -5.26 9.17
CA VAL A 184 -15.88 -6.59 9.27
C VAL A 184 -15.66 -7.38 7.99
N ARG A 185 -15.08 -8.58 8.15
CA ARG A 185 -15.02 -9.59 7.11
C ARG A 185 -16.14 -10.61 7.32
N PRO A 186 -17.07 -10.79 6.36
CA PRO A 186 -18.22 -11.67 6.52
C PRO A 186 -17.88 -13.10 6.95
N SER A 187 -16.83 -13.70 6.36
CA SER A 187 -16.42 -15.08 6.69
C SER A 187 -15.98 -15.24 8.14
N ASP A 188 -15.44 -14.19 8.76
CA ASP A 188 -14.89 -14.26 10.11
C ASP A 188 -16.01 -14.30 11.18
N ALA A 189 -17.27 -14.01 10.80
CA ALA A 189 -18.45 -14.14 11.64
C ALA A 189 -18.98 -15.59 11.73
N GLY A 190 -18.42 -16.52 10.96
CA GLY A 190 -18.90 -17.90 10.85
C GLY A 190 -20.15 -18.01 9.97
N GLN A 191 -20.85 -19.15 10.07
CA GLN A 191 -22.10 -19.35 9.33
C GLN A 191 -23.20 -18.45 9.89
N ARG A 192 -23.67 -17.53 9.06
CA ARG A 192 -24.68 -16.51 9.35
C ARG A 192 -25.58 -16.31 8.13
N ASP A 193 -26.83 -15.95 8.37
CA ASP A 193 -27.71 -15.49 7.31
C ASP A 193 -27.35 -14.07 6.84
N ASP A 194 -27.92 -13.68 5.70
CA ASP A 194 -27.61 -12.40 5.07
C ASP A 194 -28.13 -11.20 5.87
N ASP A 195 -29.25 -11.35 6.59
CA ASP A 195 -29.82 -10.29 7.42
C ASP A 195 -28.90 -9.97 8.60
N TYR A 196 -28.36 -10.98 9.27
CA TYR A 196 -27.39 -10.82 10.35
C TYR A 196 -26.09 -10.19 9.83
N LEU A 197 -25.55 -10.67 8.71
CA LEU A 197 -24.32 -10.12 8.14
C LEU A 197 -24.51 -8.65 7.75
N LYS A 198 -25.66 -8.30 7.17
CA LYS A 198 -26.01 -6.93 6.83
C LYS A 198 -26.15 -6.04 8.08
N ASP A 199 -26.76 -6.54 9.15
CA ASP A 199 -26.92 -5.79 10.41
C ASP A 199 -25.57 -5.40 11.03
N ILE A 200 -24.59 -6.31 11.04
CA ILE A 200 -23.29 -6.03 11.66
C ILE A 200 -22.34 -5.20 10.77
N MET A 201 -22.60 -5.11 9.47
CA MET A 201 -21.73 -4.42 8.50
C MET A 201 -22.23 -3.00 8.24
N PRO A 202 -21.55 -1.95 8.75
CA PRO A 202 -21.93 -0.57 8.46
C PRO A 202 -21.63 -0.24 7.00
N ARG A 203 -22.31 0.76 6.42
CA ARG A 203 -21.83 1.27 5.13
C ARG A 203 -20.45 1.90 5.33
N TYR A 204 -19.52 1.69 4.40
CA TYR A 204 -18.21 2.32 4.50
C TYR A 204 -18.31 3.84 4.48
N SER A 205 -19.25 4.41 3.71
CA SER A 205 -19.50 5.85 3.72
C SER A 205 -19.89 6.39 5.10
N ASP A 206 -20.61 5.62 5.93
CA ASP A 206 -20.98 5.99 7.30
C ASP A 206 -19.74 6.06 8.23
N LEU A 207 -18.66 5.37 7.87
CA LEU A 207 -17.40 5.36 8.63
C LEU A 207 -16.56 6.62 8.40
N ARG A 208 -16.78 7.34 7.29
CA ARG A 208 -15.92 8.45 6.86
C ARG A 208 -15.75 9.50 7.96
N GLU A 209 -16.86 10.06 8.44
CA GLU A 209 -16.79 11.16 9.40
C GLU A 209 -16.31 10.72 10.78
N PRO A 210 -16.82 9.62 11.38
CA PRO A 210 -16.31 9.12 12.65
C PRO A 210 -14.81 8.78 12.63
N LEU A 211 -14.30 8.19 11.53
CA LEU A 211 -12.87 7.95 11.36
C LEU A 211 -12.08 9.25 11.23
N ARG A 212 -12.56 10.21 10.43
CA ARG A 212 -11.89 11.50 10.25
C ARG A 212 -11.75 12.23 11.58
N VAL A 213 -12.81 12.28 12.38
CA VAL A 213 -12.76 12.90 13.72
C VAL A 213 -11.76 12.19 14.65
N LEU A 214 -11.68 10.85 14.63
CA LEU A 214 -10.67 10.11 15.38
C LEU A 214 -9.25 10.50 14.94
N LEU A 215 -9.01 10.47 13.64
CA LEU A 215 -7.69 10.70 13.05
C LEU A 215 -7.23 12.15 13.25
N ASP A 216 -8.11 13.13 13.06
CA ASP A 216 -7.85 14.56 13.30
C ASP A 216 -7.50 14.85 14.76
N LYS A 217 -8.16 14.17 15.71
CA LYS A 217 -7.92 14.34 17.16
C LYS A 217 -6.70 13.58 17.66
N THR A 218 -6.13 12.69 16.86
CA THR A 218 -5.00 11.86 17.26
C THR A 218 -3.68 12.47 16.79
N PRO A 219 -2.64 12.57 17.64
CA PRO A 219 -1.34 13.05 17.20
C PRO A 219 -0.81 12.24 16.01
N GLN A 220 -0.24 12.93 15.01
CA GLN A 220 0.28 12.26 13.81
C GLN A 220 1.40 11.25 14.11
N THR A 221 2.09 11.38 15.25
CA THR A 221 3.12 10.42 15.70
C THR A 221 2.55 9.12 16.26
N PHE A 222 1.26 9.09 16.59
CA PHE A 222 0.61 7.91 17.15
C PHE A 222 0.32 6.90 16.02
N ASP A 223 0.50 5.61 16.32
CA ASP A 223 0.33 4.53 15.36
C ASP A 223 -1.13 4.04 15.32
N ILE A 224 -1.94 4.65 14.45
CA ILE A 224 -3.24 4.13 14.01
C ILE A 224 -3.10 3.46 12.65
N ASN A 225 -3.57 2.22 12.57
CA ASN A 225 -3.73 1.48 11.33
C ASN A 225 -5.21 1.21 11.07
N VAL A 226 -5.70 1.56 9.88
CA VAL A 226 -7.07 1.27 9.42
C VAL A 226 -6.99 0.16 8.38
N GLY A 227 -7.25 -1.07 8.81
CA GLY A 227 -7.25 -2.26 7.98
C GLY A 227 -8.48 -2.37 7.09
N ASN A 228 -8.24 -2.65 5.80
CA ASN A 228 -9.25 -3.12 4.85
C ASN A 228 -10.37 -2.12 4.47
N LEU A 229 -10.25 -0.84 4.79
CA LEU A 229 -11.15 0.21 4.30
C LEU A 229 -10.80 0.59 2.85
N PRO A 230 -11.73 0.61 1.88
CA PRO A 230 -11.41 1.05 0.53
C PRO A 230 -10.92 2.51 0.53
N TYR A 231 -9.76 2.77 -0.08
CA TYR A 231 -9.13 4.10 -0.08
C TYR A 231 -10.05 5.26 -0.51
N CYS A 232 -10.96 5.01 -1.44
CA CYS A 232 -11.91 6.02 -1.95
C CYS A 232 -12.93 6.50 -0.90
N ILE A 233 -13.06 5.79 0.21
CA ILE A 233 -13.94 6.17 1.31
C ILE A 233 -13.32 7.32 2.12
N LEU A 234 -11.99 7.31 2.30
CA LEU A 234 -11.26 8.32 3.07
C LEU A 234 -9.92 8.67 2.38
N PRO A 235 -9.98 9.37 1.22
CA PRO A 235 -8.84 9.59 0.33
C PRO A 235 -7.73 10.48 0.92
N ASP A 236 -8.07 11.34 1.86
CA ASP A 236 -7.19 12.24 2.60
C ASP A 236 -6.33 11.51 3.65
N TRP A 237 -6.79 10.36 4.14
CA TRP A 237 -6.10 9.58 5.19
C TRP A 237 -5.51 8.28 4.68
N THR A 238 -5.26 8.19 3.39
CA THR A 238 -4.89 6.91 2.81
C THR A 238 -3.60 6.34 3.38
N HIS A 239 -2.63 7.18 3.76
CA HIS A 239 -1.41 6.78 4.48
C HIS A 239 -1.63 6.02 5.82
N ARG A 240 -2.84 6.06 6.39
CA ARG A 240 -3.26 5.27 7.57
C ARG A 240 -4.04 4.01 7.22
N ILE A 241 -4.38 3.82 5.96
CA ILE A 241 -5.19 2.71 5.47
C ILE A 241 -4.28 1.62 4.92
N HIS A 242 -4.49 0.38 5.36
CA HIS A 242 -3.67 -0.75 4.99
C HIS A 242 -4.53 -1.91 4.46
N HIS A 243 -4.15 -2.43 3.30
CA HIS A 243 -4.74 -3.66 2.74
C HIS A 243 -3.81 -4.87 2.84
N ASP A 244 -2.52 -4.64 3.11
CA ASP A 244 -1.48 -5.65 3.35
C ASP A 244 -0.61 -5.23 4.54
N GLY A 245 0.31 -6.11 4.95
CA GLY A 245 1.32 -5.84 5.97
C GLY A 245 2.49 -6.81 5.87
N ASN A 246 3.29 -6.91 6.93
CA ASN A 246 4.42 -7.85 7.01
C ASN A 246 3.96 -9.29 6.74
N LEU A 247 4.80 -10.10 6.09
CA LEU A 247 4.47 -11.49 5.76
C LEU A 247 4.01 -12.26 7.00
N THR A 248 2.73 -12.61 7.01
CA THR A 248 2.04 -13.22 8.16
C THR A 248 1.44 -14.54 7.75
N PHE A 249 1.89 -15.62 8.39
CA PHE A 249 1.25 -16.92 8.28
C PHE A 249 0.28 -17.12 9.44
N THR A 250 -0.96 -17.50 9.15
CA THR A 250 -1.96 -17.81 10.16
C THR A 250 -2.19 -19.31 10.21
N VAL A 251 -2.28 -19.83 11.43
CA VAL A 251 -2.58 -21.23 11.75
C VAL A 251 -3.80 -21.21 12.66
N ALA A 252 -4.95 -21.65 12.17
CA ALA A 252 -6.18 -21.70 12.96
C ALA A 252 -6.44 -23.06 13.57
N ALA A 253 -7.26 -23.05 14.62
CA ALA A 253 -7.88 -24.27 15.12
C ALA A 253 -9.05 -24.65 14.22
N ASP A 254 -9.21 -25.93 13.89
CA ASP A 254 -10.30 -26.40 13.03
C ASP A 254 -11.65 -26.58 13.78
N GLY A 255 -11.70 -26.17 15.05
CA GLY A 255 -12.83 -26.37 15.95
C GLY A 255 -12.94 -27.79 16.52
N ARG A 256 -12.27 -28.79 15.93
CA ARG A 256 -12.33 -30.21 16.36
C ARG A 256 -11.13 -30.63 17.22
N GLY A 257 -10.23 -29.70 17.52
CA GLY A 257 -9.09 -29.91 18.42
C GLY A 257 -7.77 -30.09 17.68
N MET A 258 -7.74 -29.81 16.37
CA MET A 258 -6.54 -29.83 15.53
C MET A 258 -6.21 -28.41 15.03
N LEU A 259 -5.00 -28.24 14.50
CA LEU A 259 -4.61 -27.04 13.77
C LEU A 259 -4.72 -27.29 12.26
N GLU A 260 -5.21 -26.30 11.54
CA GLU A 260 -5.22 -26.26 10.09
C GLU A 260 -3.81 -25.97 9.55
N PRO A 261 -3.49 -26.34 8.29
CA PRO A 261 -2.23 -25.95 7.66
C PRO A 261 -2.07 -24.43 7.62
N ALA A 262 -0.86 -23.91 7.82
CA ALA A 262 -0.64 -22.47 7.79
C ALA A 262 -0.94 -21.87 6.40
N TRP A 263 -1.58 -20.70 6.36
CA TRP A 263 -1.82 -19.94 5.12
C TRP A 263 -1.33 -18.50 5.20
N ASN A 264 -1.08 -17.88 4.05
CA ASN A 264 -0.80 -16.45 3.98
C ASN A 264 -2.07 -15.64 4.28
N LYS A 265 -2.02 -14.86 5.37
CA LYS A 265 -3.14 -14.05 5.86
C LYS A 265 -3.72 -13.11 4.81
N TYR A 266 -2.88 -12.39 4.08
CA TYR A 266 -3.33 -11.34 3.17
C TYR A 266 -3.83 -11.91 1.84
N GLU A 267 -3.28 -13.03 1.38
CA GLU A 267 -3.82 -13.77 0.24
C GLU A 267 -5.25 -14.26 0.54
N SER A 268 -5.46 -14.87 1.71
CA SER A 268 -6.80 -15.31 2.14
C SER A 268 -7.81 -14.17 2.20
N LYS A 269 -7.42 -13.00 2.73
CA LYS A 269 -8.27 -11.79 2.81
C LYS A 269 -8.62 -11.17 1.45
N ARG A 270 -7.94 -11.56 0.37
CA ARG A 270 -8.20 -11.06 -1.00
C ARG A 270 -9.18 -11.96 -1.75
N VAL A 271 -9.37 -13.21 -1.33
CA VAL A 271 -10.20 -14.21 -2.03
C VAL A 271 -11.67 -13.78 -2.14
N ASP A 272 -12.20 -13.14 -1.09
CA ASP A 272 -13.60 -12.75 -0.99
C ASP A 272 -13.85 -11.28 -1.38
N LYS A 273 -12.88 -10.64 -2.04
CA LYS A 273 -12.96 -9.25 -2.48
C LYS A 273 -12.88 -9.13 -3.99
N THR A 274 -13.56 -8.13 -4.53
CA THR A 274 -13.45 -7.77 -5.94
C THR A 274 -13.31 -6.27 -6.11
N HIS A 275 -12.79 -5.87 -7.27
CA HIS A 275 -12.79 -4.49 -7.71
C HIS A 275 -14.02 -4.26 -8.61
N PRO A 276 -15.01 -3.46 -8.18
CA PRO A 276 -16.16 -3.14 -9.03
C PRO A 276 -15.72 -2.34 -10.28
N PRO A 277 -16.54 -2.30 -11.35
CA PRO A 277 -16.15 -1.69 -12.62
C PRO A 277 -15.53 -0.28 -12.53
N PRO A 278 -16.00 0.65 -11.68
CA PRO A 278 -15.36 1.97 -11.55
C PRO A 278 -13.88 1.90 -11.20
N CYS A 279 -13.47 0.90 -10.40
CA CYS A 279 -12.10 0.78 -9.89
C CYS A 279 -11.05 0.63 -10.99
N GLN A 280 -11.39 0.20 -12.20
CA GLN A 280 -10.44 0.06 -13.32
C GLN A 280 -9.71 1.36 -13.66
N SER A 281 -10.34 2.51 -13.40
CA SER A 281 -9.77 3.84 -13.63
C SER A 281 -9.07 4.45 -12.39
N CYS A 282 -9.06 3.73 -11.26
CA CYS A 282 -8.54 4.23 -9.99
C CYS A 282 -7.01 4.15 -9.95
N VAL A 283 -6.34 5.25 -9.59
CA VAL A 283 -4.88 5.28 -9.45
C VAL A 283 -4.37 4.35 -8.35
N LEU A 284 -5.21 4.01 -7.36
CA LEU A 284 -4.88 3.11 -6.26
C LEU A 284 -5.31 1.65 -6.50
N PHE A 285 -5.74 1.30 -7.71
CA PHE A 285 -6.26 -0.03 -8.04
C PHE A 285 -5.32 -1.17 -7.59
N ALA A 286 -4.02 -1.08 -7.93
CA ALA A 286 -3.04 -2.12 -7.64
C ALA A 286 -2.75 -2.31 -6.13
N ARG A 287 -3.04 -1.30 -5.31
CA ARG A 287 -2.80 -1.31 -3.85
C ARG A 287 -4.06 -1.58 -3.03
N CYS A 288 -5.23 -1.30 -3.60
CA CYS A 288 -6.49 -1.53 -2.93
C CYS A 288 -6.80 -3.03 -2.94
N GLY A 289 -7.14 -3.59 -1.78
CA GLY A 289 -7.59 -4.98 -1.68
C GLY A 289 -8.98 -5.23 -2.28
N GLY A 290 -9.66 -4.18 -2.76
CA GLY A 290 -11.03 -4.27 -3.27
C GLY A 290 -12.08 -4.26 -2.15
N VAL A 291 -13.30 -4.67 -2.50
CA VAL A 291 -14.48 -4.64 -1.63
C VAL A 291 -15.02 -6.05 -1.47
N PHE A 292 -15.41 -6.44 -0.26
CA PHE A 292 -16.03 -7.75 -0.01
C PHE A 292 -17.26 -7.98 -0.89
N LEU A 293 -17.37 -9.17 -1.47
CA LEU A 293 -18.49 -9.54 -2.35
C LEU A 293 -19.85 -9.38 -1.66
N LYS A 294 -19.98 -9.87 -0.42
CA LYS A 294 -21.21 -9.74 0.39
C LYS A 294 -21.58 -8.29 0.65
N TYR A 295 -20.60 -7.42 0.89
CA TYR A 295 -20.85 -5.99 1.05
C TYR A 295 -21.51 -5.40 -0.21
N GLN A 296 -20.98 -5.73 -1.40
CA GLN A 296 -21.54 -5.27 -2.67
C GLN A 296 -22.97 -5.79 -2.90
N GLN A 297 -23.27 -7.02 -2.47
CA GLN A 297 -24.62 -7.58 -2.53
C GLN A 297 -25.61 -6.78 -1.65
N PHE A 298 -25.17 -6.32 -0.48
CA PHE A 298 -26.05 -5.61 0.47
C PHE A 298 -26.26 -4.13 0.14
N TYR A 299 -25.20 -3.45 -0.30
CA TYR A 299 -25.18 -1.99 -0.42
C TYR A 299 -24.94 -1.47 -1.83
N GLY A 300 -24.68 -2.36 -2.79
CA GLY A 300 -24.30 -2.00 -4.15
C GLY A 300 -22.88 -1.42 -4.22
N ILE A 301 -22.60 -0.73 -5.32
CA ILE A 301 -21.27 -0.15 -5.61
C ILE A 301 -21.26 1.38 -5.68
N GLY A 302 -22.41 2.03 -5.41
CA GLY A 302 -22.63 3.45 -5.70
C GLY A 302 -21.77 4.42 -4.88
N GLU A 303 -21.27 4.00 -3.72
CA GLU A 303 -20.40 4.84 -2.87
C GLU A 303 -18.91 4.77 -3.26
N PHE A 304 -18.52 3.87 -4.17
CA PHE A 304 -17.12 3.71 -4.57
C PHE A 304 -16.78 4.57 -5.78
N THR A 305 -16.12 5.70 -5.51
CA THR A 305 -15.63 6.59 -6.56
C THR A 305 -14.14 6.37 -6.81
N PRO A 306 -13.69 6.17 -8.07
CA PRO A 306 -12.28 6.02 -8.38
C PRO A 306 -11.49 7.26 -7.97
N ILE A 307 -10.37 7.06 -7.26
CA ILE A 307 -9.45 8.15 -6.96
C ILE A 307 -8.64 8.45 -8.21
N ARG A 308 -8.68 9.71 -8.63
CA ARG A 308 -7.91 10.24 -9.76
C ARG A 308 -6.58 10.79 -9.28
N HIS A 309 -5.59 10.79 -10.18
CA HIS A 309 -4.28 11.37 -9.93
C HIS A 309 -4.38 12.84 -9.48
N SER A 310 -5.18 13.66 -10.18
CA SER A 310 -5.40 15.07 -9.83
C SER A 310 -5.97 15.28 -8.42
N GLN A 311 -6.75 14.33 -7.89
CA GLN A 311 -7.28 14.41 -6.53
C GLN A 311 -6.17 14.16 -5.50
N LEU A 312 -5.28 13.20 -5.73
CA LEU A 312 -4.14 12.95 -4.83
C LEU A 312 -3.19 14.14 -4.76
N LEU A 313 -2.96 14.84 -5.89
CA LEU A 313 -2.10 16.02 -5.93
C LEU A 313 -2.65 17.22 -5.14
N GLN A 314 -3.97 17.26 -4.94
CA GLN A 314 -4.63 18.31 -4.16
C GLN A 314 -4.59 18.04 -2.65
N LEU A 315 -4.22 16.82 -2.22
CA LEU A 315 -4.10 16.49 -0.82
C LEU A 315 -2.87 17.17 -0.20
N PRO A 316 -2.90 17.51 1.11
CA PRO A 316 -1.78 18.13 1.77
C PRO A 316 -0.48 17.34 1.56
N THR A 317 0.55 18.02 1.04
CA THR A 317 1.87 17.42 0.75
C THR A 317 2.65 16.96 1.99
N SER A 318 2.15 17.26 3.20
CA SER A 318 2.63 16.68 4.46
C SER A 318 2.27 15.21 4.60
N ASP A 319 1.27 14.74 3.86
CA ASP A 319 0.68 13.43 4.02
C ASP A 319 1.18 12.54 2.89
N HIS A 320 1.81 11.44 3.28
CA HIS A 320 2.78 10.68 2.49
C HIS A 320 2.16 9.90 1.32
N HIS A 321 1.72 10.61 0.28
CA HIS A 321 1.15 10.02 -0.93
C HIS A 321 2.20 9.82 -2.04
N TRP A 322 3.46 10.21 -1.81
CA TRP A 322 4.52 10.11 -2.81
C TRP A 322 4.80 8.67 -3.22
N GLY A 323 4.95 7.76 -2.26
CA GLY A 323 5.16 6.37 -2.57
C GLY A 323 3.99 5.74 -3.32
N TRP A 324 2.80 6.29 -3.13
CA TRP A 324 1.56 5.83 -3.72
C TRP A 324 1.50 6.17 -5.21
N LEU A 325 1.89 7.39 -5.55
CA LEU A 325 2.04 7.86 -6.91
C LEU A 325 3.18 7.14 -7.65
N ILE A 326 4.30 6.90 -6.97
CA ILE A 326 5.50 6.34 -7.60
C ILE A 326 5.45 4.83 -7.76
N GLN A 327 4.79 4.08 -6.86
CA GLN A 327 4.82 2.62 -6.95
C GLN A 327 4.18 2.07 -8.22
N SER A 328 3.08 2.66 -8.71
CA SER A 328 2.50 2.24 -10.00
C SER A 328 3.49 2.44 -11.14
N CYS A 329 4.21 3.58 -11.12
CA CYS A 329 5.27 3.88 -12.07
C CYS A 329 6.40 2.84 -11.98
N VAL A 330 6.85 2.49 -10.77
CA VAL A 330 7.92 1.52 -10.54
C VAL A 330 7.52 0.11 -10.98
N THR A 331 6.28 -0.32 -10.71
CA THR A 331 5.79 -1.63 -11.15
C THR A 331 5.72 -1.73 -12.67
N ARG A 332 5.21 -0.69 -13.36
CA ARG A 332 5.23 -0.65 -14.83
C ARG A 332 6.65 -0.61 -15.38
N LEU A 333 7.52 0.18 -14.76
CA LEU A 333 8.95 0.25 -15.10
C LEU A 333 9.59 -1.14 -15.04
N HIS A 334 9.32 -1.89 -13.97
CA HIS A 334 9.83 -3.24 -13.78
C HIS A 334 9.43 -4.20 -14.90
N GLN A 335 8.18 -4.11 -15.38
CA GLN A 335 7.67 -4.94 -16.48
C GLN A 335 8.30 -4.59 -17.84
N GLN A 336 8.87 -3.39 -17.98
CA GLN A 336 9.43 -2.86 -19.22
C GLN A 336 10.97 -2.82 -19.21
N LEU A 337 11.61 -3.39 -18.18
CA LEU A 337 13.07 -3.42 -18.11
C LEU A 337 13.65 -4.27 -19.25
N PRO A 338 14.76 -3.82 -19.86
CA PRO A 338 15.45 -4.61 -20.87
C PRO A 338 16.04 -5.89 -20.23
N PRO A 339 16.20 -7.00 -20.98
CA PRO A 339 16.55 -8.32 -20.44
C PRO A 339 17.89 -8.37 -19.68
N ASN A 340 18.78 -7.43 -19.96
CA ASN A 340 20.11 -7.32 -19.37
C ASN A 340 20.14 -6.51 -18.06
N LEU A 341 19.02 -5.91 -17.64
CA LEU A 341 18.91 -5.09 -16.44
C LEU A 341 17.91 -5.71 -15.46
N LYS A 342 18.26 -5.68 -14.17
CA LYS A 342 17.36 -6.06 -13.08
C LYS A 342 17.27 -4.94 -12.06
N LEU A 343 16.05 -4.64 -11.62
CA LEU A 343 15.83 -3.84 -10.41
C LEU A 343 16.13 -4.73 -9.19
N THR A 344 17.21 -4.44 -8.46
CA THR A 344 17.69 -5.27 -7.34
C THR A 344 17.24 -4.76 -5.99
N ALA A 345 16.91 -3.47 -5.88
CA ALA A 345 16.21 -2.94 -4.72
C ALA A 345 15.29 -1.78 -5.14
N SER A 346 14.14 -1.68 -4.49
CA SER A 346 13.33 -0.47 -4.48
C SER A 346 13.06 -0.12 -3.02
N HIS A 347 13.21 1.15 -2.68
CA HIS A 347 12.92 1.66 -1.35
C HIS A 347 12.14 2.96 -1.49
N ILE A 348 10.99 3.02 -0.84
CA ILE A 348 10.15 4.19 -0.77
C ILE A 348 10.17 4.65 0.68
N ASP A 349 10.81 5.80 0.92
CA ASP A 349 10.73 6.53 2.18
C ASP A 349 9.52 7.46 2.08
N GLU A 350 8.36 6.99 2.56
CA GLU A 350 7.11 7.74 2.56
C GLU A 350 7.26 9.04 3.36
N GLN A 351 7.97 9.01 4.50
CA GLN A 351 8.19 10.16 5.38
C GLN A 351 8.93 11.30 4.69
N LYS A 352 9.99 10.97 3.95
CA LYS A 352 10.82 11.94 3.22
C LYS A 352 10.34 12.16 1.80
N ALA A 353 9.33 11.41 1.36
CA ALA A 353 8.88 11.33 -0.02
C ALA A 353 10.05 11.04 -0.99
N ILE A 354 10.90 10.06 -0.67
CA ILE A 354 12.04 9.69 -1.52
C ILE A 354 11.85 8.26 -2.01
N THR A 355 11.93 8.05 -3.31
CA THR A 355 12.01 6.69 -3.88
C THR A 355 13.41 6.45 -4.40
N ARG A 356 14.09 5.40 -3.93
CA ARG A 356 15.37 4.94 -4.46
C ARG A 356 15.17 3.61 -5.18
N LEU A 357 15.56 3.56 -6.45
CA LEU A 357 15.57 2.35 -7.27
C LEU A 357 17.01 2.00 -7.61
N ARG A 358 17.44 0.78 -7.31
CA ARG A 358 18.79 0.31 -7.56
C ARG A 358 18.79 -0.72 -8.66
N PHE A 359 19.62 -0.52 -9.66
CA PHE A 359 19.71 -1.38 -10.83
C PHE A 359 21.04 -2.13 -10.89
N SER A 360 21.01 -3.34 -11.44
CA SER A 360 22.17 -4.20 -11.63
C SER A 360 22.07 -4.92 -12.98
N ALA A 361 23.22 -5.27 -13.56
CA ALA A 361 23.28 -6.06 -14.78
C ALA A 361 23.03 -7.52 -14.41
N VAL A 362 22.31 -8.23 -15.26
CA VAL A 362 21.99 -9.65 -15.03
C VAL A 362 23.26 -10.52 -14.98
N SER A 363 24.35 -10.09 -15.63
CA SER A 363 25.62 -10.82 -15.71
C SER A 363 26.66 -10.45 -14.63
N ALA A 364 26.43 -9.45 -13.77
CA ALA A 364 27.42 -8.97 -12.81
C ALA A 364 26.96 -9.17 -11.35
N VAL A 365 27.73 -9.95 -10.58
CA VAL A 365 27.35 -10.42 -9.23
C VAL A 365 27.67 -9.42 -8.11
N THR A 366 28.46 -8.36 -8.33
CA THR A 366 29.09 -7.63 -7.19
C THR A 366 29.01 -6.11 -7.13
N ARG A 367 28.43 -5.37 -8.09
CA ARG A 367 28.22 -3.91 -7.93
C ARG A 367 26.88 -3.40 -8.51
N PRO A 368 26.15 -2.51 -7.80
CA PRO A 368 25.04 -1.78 -8.39
C PRO A 368 25.55 -0.89 -9.52
N LEU A 369 24.83 -0.86 -10.65
CA LEU A 369 25.24 -0.06 -11.81
C LEU A 369 24.91 1.42 -11.63
N PHE A 370 23.73 1.73 -11.09
CA PHE A 370 23.33 3.09 -10.76
C PHE A 370 22.13 3.07 -9.79
N ASP A 371 22.02 4.14 -9.01
CA ASP A 371 20.83 4.44 -8.21
C ASP A 371 19.97 5.51 -8.91
N LEU A 372 18.66 5.31 -8.97
CA LEU A 372 17.68 6.28 -9.44
C LEU A 372 16.88 6.80 -8.24
N MET A 373 17.04 8.08 -7.91
CA MET A 373 16.38 8.70 -6.77
C MET A 373 15.28 9.66 -7.23
N LEU A 374 14.03 9.40 -6.88
CA LEU A 374 12.86 10.19 -7.22
C LEU A 374 12.45 11.02 -5.99
N THR A 375 12.32 12.35 -6.12
CA THR A 375 11.99 13.24 -4.98
C THR A 375 11.04 14.37 -5.41
N PRO A 376 9.93 14.62 -4.71
CA PRO A 376 9.09 15.76 -5.00
C PRO A 376 9.71 17.07 -4.48
N LYS A 377 9.61 18.14 -5.26
CA LYS A 377 10.00 19.51 -4.90
C LYS A 377 8.81 20.44 -5.07
N LYS A 378 8.33 21.02 -3.95
CA LYS A 378 7.15 21.90 -3.90
C LYS A 378 7.17 23.09 -4.87
N ARG A 379 8.36 23.60 -5.22
CA ARG A 379 8.54 24.80 -6.08
C ARG A 379 8.87 24.47 -7.54
N MET A 380 8.67 23.24 -7.99
CA MET A 380 8.94 22.84 -9.36
C MET A 380 7.64 22.66 -10.15
N ALA A 381 7.59 23.21 -11.36
CA ALA A 381 6.45 23.00 -12.26
C ALA A 381 6.54 21.68 -13.04
N TYR A 382 7.75 21.10 -13.18
CA TYR A 382 8.04 19.97 -14.07
C TYR A 382 9.14 19.06 -13.49
N PRO A 383 9.29 17.82 -14.00
CA PRO A 383 10.39 16.96 -13.61
C PRO A 383 11.75 17.54 -14.00
N HIS A 384 12.79 17.26 -13.21
CA HIS A 384 14.16 17.63 -13.50
C HIS A 384 15.09 16.51 -13.05
N ALA A 385 15.87 15.98 -14.00
CA ALA A 385 16.87 14.97 -13.73
C ALA A 385 18.26 15.59 -13.68
N THR A 386 19.04 15.18 -12.69
CA THR A 386 20.47 15.46 -12.52
C THR A 386 21.22 14.14 -12.36
N THR A 387 22.47 14.10 -12.79
CA THR A 387 23.33 12.93 -12.64
C THR A 387 24.62 13.25 -11.93
N ASP A 388 25.12 12.26 -11.20
CA ASP A 388 26.46 12.25 -10.65
C ASP A 388 27.10 10.87 -10.86
N HIS A 389 28.27 10.66 -10.24
CA HIS A 389 29.03 9.41 -10.31
C HIS A 389 28.38 8.24 -9.53
N THR A 390 27.33 8.51 -8.75
CA THR A 390 26.61 7.53 -7.93
C THR A 390 25.23 7.18 -8.48
N GLY A 391 24.65 8.00 -9.36
CA GLY A 391 23.37 7.71 -9.99
C GLY A 391 22.67 8.87 -10.69
N VAL A 392 21.37 8.69 -10.90
CA VAL A 392 20.43 9.66 -11.47
C VAL A 392 19.47 10.12 -10.38
N GLN A 393 19.39 11.42 -10.12
CA GLN A 393 18.36 11.99 -9.27
C GLN A 393 17.31 12.68 -10.13
N VAL A 394 16.04 12.30 -9.99
CA VAL A 394 14.91 12.96 -10.64
C VAL A 394 14.06 13.64 -9.58
N THR A 395 13.86 14.93 -9.76
CA THR A 395 12.98 15.75 -8.92
C THR A 395 11.68 16.06 -9.64
N TYR A 396 10.54 15.97 -8.96
CA TYR A 396 9.22 16.15 -9.56
C TYR A 396 8.46 17.31 -8.92
N GLY A 397 7.72 18.06 -9.72
CA GLY A 397 6.77 19.04 -9.20
C GLY A 397 5.50 18.39 -8.63
N PRO A 398 4.75 19.09 -7.78
CA PRO A 398 3.46 18.59 -7.28
C PRO A 398 2.38 18.47 -8.37
N ASN A 399 2.61 18.96 -9.59
CA ASN A 399 1.63 18.95 -10.68
C ASN A 399 2.03 18.03 -11.85
N VAL A 400 2.98 17.12 -11.64
CA VAL A 400 3.47 16.22 -12.70
C VAL A 400 2.57 15.00 -12.80
N GLU A 401 2.07 14.68 -14.00
CA GLU A 401 1.24 13.50 -14.25
C GLU A 401 2.05 12.18 -14.24
N GLU A 402 1.39 11.05 -13.93
CA GLU A 402 2.01 9.71 -13.97
C GLU A 402 2.67 9.42 -15.33
N THR A 403 2.07 9.87 -16.42
CA THR A 403 2.61 9.72 -17.78
C THR A 403 3.90 10.50 -17.99
N ASP A 404 4.06 11.65 -17.36
CA ASP A 404 5.29 12.44 -17.42
C ASP A 404 6.40 11.75 -16.59
N ILE A 405 6.05 11.17 -15.44
CA ILE A 405 6.96 10.36 -14.61
C ILE A 405 7.44 9.14 -15.41
N LEU A 406 6.52 8.36 -15.96
CA LEU A 406 6.83 7.18 -16.79
C LEU A 406 7.68 7.56 -18.01
N THR A 407 7.36 8.67 -18.69
CA THR A 407 8.16 9.14 -19.83
C THR A 407 9.59 9.45 -19.43
N VAL A 408 9.80 10.13 -18.30
CA VAL A 408 11.15 10.43 -17.79
C VAL A 408 11.88 9.14 -17.42
N LEU A 409 11.22 8.24 -16.68
CA LEU A 409 11.80 6.95 -16.29
C LEU A 409 12.18 6.10 -17.52
N GLN A 410 11.29 5.99 -18.51
CA GLN A 410 11.53 5.23 -19.73
C GLN A 410 12.65 5.87 -20.55
N THR A 411 12.70 7.20 -20.65
CA THR A 411 13.78 7.85 -21.41
C THR A 411 15.13 7.67 -20.73
N ILE A 412 15.18 7.67 -19.40
CA ILE A 412 16.39 7.31 -18.65
C ILE A 412 16.79 5.88 -19.02
N LEU A 413 15.88 4.90 -18.97
CA LEU A 413 16.18 3.52 -19.36
C LEU A 413 16.63 3.35 -20.82
N ASP A 414 15.95 4.01 -21.77
CA ASP A 414 16.27 3.95 -23.20
C ASP A 414 17.64 4.54 -23.50
N LYS A 415 18.05 5.57 -22.78
CA LYS A 415 19.39 6.18 -22.89
C LYS A 415 20.45 5.39 -22.14
N LEU A 416 20.04 4.61 -21.16
CA LEU A 416 20.86 3.60 -20.49
C LEU A 416 20.92 2.28 -21.29
N LYS A 417 20.46 2.25 -22.57
CA LYS A 417 20.62 1.09 -23.46
C LYS A 417 22.09 0.64 -23.49
N PHE A 418 22.35 -0.39 -22.71
CA PHE A 418 23.63 -1.08 -22.61
C PHE A 418 23.88 -1.86 -23.90
N SER A 419 24.93 -1.49 -24.64
CA SER A 419 25.57 -2.40 -25.58
C SER A 419 26.16 -3.56 -24.77
N ALA A 420 25.74 -4.78 -25.06
CA ALA A 420 26.30 -6.00 -24.46
C ALA A 420 27.77 -6.22 -24.87
N GLU A 421 28.30 -5.42 -25.80
CA GLU A 421 29.59 -5.64 -26.45
C GLU A 421 30.70 -4.73 -25.93
N GLU A 422 30.41 -3.55 -25.37
CA GLU A 422 31.48 -2.55 -25.19
C GLU A 422 31.97 -2.28 -23.77
N ARG A 423 31.32 -2.74 -22.69
CA ARG A 423 31.85 -2.60 -21.31
C ARG A 423 32.38 -1.18 -20.95
N THR A 424 31.91 -0.14 -21.61
CA THR A 424 32.34 1.23 -21.37
C THR A 424 31.22 2.00 -20.69
N SER A 425 31.62 2.76 -19.68
CA SER A 425 30.82 3.62 -18.81
C SER A 425 29.59 4.23 -19.49
N VAL A 426 28.47 4.27 -18.77
CA VAL A 426 27.34 5.15 -19.10
C VAL A 426 27.88 6.58 -19.27
N ASP A 427 27.72 7.19 -20.44
CA ASP A 427 27.99 8.61 -20.63
C ASP A 427 26.93 9.43 -19.88
N MET A 428 27.22 9.67 -18.61
CA MET A 428 26.39 10.46 -17.70
C MET A 428 26.42 11.97 -18.04
N GLY A 429 27.32 12.39 -18.95
CA GLY A 429 27.45 13.78 -19.43
C GLY A 429 26.18 14.29 -20.10
N PHE A 430 25.45 13.44 -20.82
CA PHE A 430 24.17 13.80 -21.46
C PHE A 430 23.07 14.17 -20.45
N LEU A 431 23.10 13.60 -19.25
CA LEU A 431 22.07 13.76 -18.23
C LEU A 431 22.34 14.94 -17.28
N THR A 432 23.49 15.61 -17.41
CA THR A 432 23.92 16.67 -16.48
C THR A 432 22.96 17.86 -16.39
N LYS A 433 22.11 18.12 -17.40
CA LYS A 433 20.97 19.06 -17.31
C LYS A 433 19.78 18.67 -18.20
N TRP A 434 18.71 18.17 -17.59
CA TRP A 434 17.40 18.00 -18.23
C TRP A 434 16.42 19.08 -17.77
N ASN A 435 15.96 19.97 -18.66
CA ASN A 435 15.03 21.04 -18.32
C ASN A 435 13.60 20.81 -18.87
N SER A 436 12.67 21.66 -18.45
CA SER A 436 11.24 21.58 -18.80
C SER A 436 10.95 21.61 -20.31
N GLN A 437 11.83 22.19 -21.13
CA GLN A 437 11.66 22.26 -22.59
C GLN A 437 11.94 20.91 -23.28
N ARG A 438 12.92 20.12 -22.79
CA ARG A 438 13.21 18.77 -23.30
C ARG A 438 12.09 17.77 -23.01
N ILE A 439 11.46 17.87 -21.83
CA ILE A 439 10.31 17.01 -21.47
C ILE A 439 9.10 17.33 -22.34
N ARG A 440 8.82 18.62 -22.59
CA ARG A 440 7.77 19.04 -23.54
C ARG A 440 8.03 18.51 -24.95
N ALA A 441 9.27 18.55 -25.42
CA ALA A 441 9.65 17.99 -26.72
C ALA A 441 9.42 16.47 -26.80
N LEU A 442 9.81 15.71 -25.77
CA LEU A 442 9.61 14.27 -25.73
C LEU A 442 8.12 13.88 -25.63
N ARG A 443 7.32 14.64 -24.87
CA ARG A 443 5.86 14.45 -24.81
C ARG A 443 5.21 14.77 -26.15
N ALA A 444 5.61 15.87 -26.81
CA ALA A 444 5.16 16.20 -28.16
C ALA A 444 5.53 15.08 -29.15
N VAL A 445 6.74 14.54 -29.10
CA VAL A 445 7.18 13.40 -29.93
C VAL A 445 6.36 12.14 -29.65
N SER A 446 6.08 11.83 -28.39
CA SER A 446 5.25 10.68 -28.00
C SER A 446 3.81 10.83 -28.49
N LEU A 447 3.21 12.00 -28.31
CA LEU A 447 1.88 12.35 -28.84
C LEU A 447 1.85 12.30 -30.38
N LEU A 448 2.92 12.74 -31.04
CA LEU A 448 3.07 12.68 -32.50
C LEU A 448 3.18 11.24 -33.00
N ARG A 449 3.94 10.38 -32.32
CA ARG A 449 3.99 8.94 -32.62
C ARG A 449 2.64 8.28 -32.41
N ALA A 450 1.93 8.58 -31.33
CA ALA A 450 0.58 8.06 -31.08
C ALA A 450 -0.46 8.57 -32.10
N ALA A 451 -0.34 9.82 -32.56
CA ALA A 451 -1.17 10.40 -33.60
C ALA A 451 -0.83 9.87 -35.01
N SER A 452 0.38 9.33 -35.21
CA SER A 452 0.82 8.80 -36.50
C SER A 452 0.14 7.49 -36.91
N ASP A 453 -0.58 6.84 -35.98
CA ASP A 453 -1.15 5.51 -36.19
C ASP A 453 -2.47 5.49 -36.99
N ARG A 454 -2.78 6.55 -37.74
CA ARG A 454 -3.93 6.58 -38.67
C ARG A 454 -3.57 7.25 -40.00
N ARG A 455 -3.26 6.39 -40.99
CA ARG A 455 -3.37 6.58 -42.46
C ARG A 455 -2.50 7.64 -43.17
N THR A 456 -1.65 8.42 -42.50
CA THR A 456 -0.98 9.57 -43.16
C THR A 456 0.56 9.50 -43.27
N TRP A 457 1.23 8.75 -42.40
CA TRP A 457 2.71 8.75 -42.29
C TRP A 457 3.26 7.32 -42.31
N SER A 458 4.43 7.10 -42.93
CA SER A 458 5.09 5.79 -42.98
C SER A 458 6.16 5.61 -41.89
N SER A 459 6.83 6.69 -41.46
CA SER A 459 7.67 6.70 -40.26
C SER A 459 7.85 8.11 -39.71
N VAL A 460 8.17 8.21 -38.42
CA VAL A 460 8.54 9.47 -37.74
C VAL A 460 9.96 9.31 -37.20
N GLU A 461 10.89 10.04 -37.80
CA GLU A 461 12.30 10.09 -37.42
C GLU A 461 12.57 11.33 -36.57
N VAL A 462 13.39 11.19 -35.54
CA VAL A 462 13.70 12.29 -34.62
C VAL A 462 15.20 12.42 -34.51
N GLU A 463 15.71 13.58 -34.89
CA GLU A 463 17.13 13.94 -34.79
C GLU A 463 17.34 14.98 -33.69
N HIS A 464 18.43 14.83 -32.93
CA HIS A 464 18.77 15.73 -31.84
C HIS A 464 20.25 16.14 -31.93
N HIS A 465 20.48 17.45 -32.08
CA HIS A 465 21.81 18.05 -32.01
C HIS A 465 21.76 19.33 -31.17
N ASP A 466 22.60 19.40 -30.13
CA ASP A 466 22.97 20.60 -29.35
C ASP A 466 21.98 21.79 -29.41
N ASN A 467 20.76 21.57 -28.92
CA ASN A 467 19.65 22.54 -28.79
C ASN A 467 18.65 22.67 -29.96
N ARG A 468 18.62 21.71 -30.88
CA ARG A 468 17.60 21.61 -31.93
C ARG A 468 16.95 20.23 -31.93
N PHE A 469 15.62 20.21 -32.10
CA PHE A 469 14.86 18.97 -32.25
C PHE A 469 14.31 18.90 -33.68
N GLY A 470 14.84 17.98 -34.48
CA GLY A 470 14.32 17.66 -35.80
C GLY A 470 13.27 16.55 -35.71
N ILE A 471 12.11 16.74 -36.34
CA ILE A 471 11.09 15.71 -36.56
C ILE A 471 10.98 15.48 -38.07
N GLY A 472 11.61 14.43 -38.56
CA GLY A 472 11.40 13.90 -39.90
C GLY A 472 10.07 13.13 -39.96
N LEU A 473 9.17 13.54 -40.84
CA LEU A 473 7.95 12.81 -41.17
C LEU A 473 8.12 12.20 -42.57
N VAL A 474 8.27 10.88 -42.63
CA VAL A 474 8.39 10.17 -43.91
C VAL A 474 6.99 9.81 -44.40
N THR A 475 6.68 10.16 -45.65
CA THR A 475 5.45 9.76 -46.34
C THR A 475 5.78 8.80 -47.49
N LYS A 476 4.77 8.08 -48.00
CA LYS A 476 4.93 7.25 -49.22
C LYS A 476 5.33 8.05 -50.48
N ALA A 477 5.17 9.38 -50.47
CA ALA A 477 5.44 10.27 -51.59
C ALA A 477 6.77 11.05 -51.45
N GLY A 478 7.52 10.84 -50.36
CA GLY A 478 8.78 11.55 -50.07
C GLY A 478 8.98 11.85 -48.59
N VAL A 479 10.19 12.30 -48.23
CA VAL A 479 10.56 12.73 -46.88
C VAL A 479 10.17 14.19 -46.68
N VAL A 480 9.51 14.50 -45.56
CA VAL A 480 9.28 15.87 -45.09
C VAL A 480 10.00 16.07 -43.77
N THR A 481 10.90 17.03 -43.68
CA THR A 481 11.67 17.27 -42.45
C THR A 481 11.15 18.54 -41.77
N LEU A 482 10.47 18.38 -40.64
CA LEU A 482 10.06 19.50 -39.79
C LEU A 482 11.11 19.71 -38.70
N ARG A 483 11.81 20.84 -38.69
CA ARG A 483 12.78 21.17 -37.63
C ARG A 483 12.15 22.16 -36.63
N LEU A 484 11.98 21.70 -35.40
CA LEU A 484 11.49 22.51 -34.30
C LEU A 484 12.68 23.04 -33.50
N ASN A 485 12.95 24.35 -33.62
CA ASN A 485 13.97 25.02 -32.83
C ASN A 485 13.33 25.46 -31.50
N LEU A 486 13.73 24.81 -30.40
CA LEU A 486 13.31 25.17 -29.04
C LEU A 486 14.37 26.09 -28.41
N PRO A 487 14.10 27.39 -28.25
CA PRO A 487 15.10 28.31 -27.75
C PRO A 487 15.35 28.12 -26.24
N ILE A 488 16.63 28.17 -25.84
CA ILE A 488 17.15 27.88 -24.49
C ILE A 488 16.70 28.92 -23.45
N HIS A 489 16.26 30.12 -23.87
CA HIS A 489 15.90 31.22 -22.97
C HIS A 489 14.38 31.36 -22.79
N ARG A 490 13.98 31.67 -21.55
CA ARG A 490 12.57 31.80 -21.08
C ARG A 490 11.70 32.83 -21.83
N GLN A 491 12.24 33.57 -22.80
CA GLN A 491 11.56 34.69 -23.45
C GLN A 491 11.45 34.59 -24.98
N SER A 492 11.93 33.52 -25.62
CA SER A 492 11.88 33.42 -27.08
C SER A 492 10.73 32.51 -27.55
N ASN A 493 9.97 33.00 -28.53
CA ASN A 493 8.91 32.24 -29.20
C ASN A 493 9.52 31.00 -29.89
N LEU A 494 8.78 29.89 -29.90
CA LEU A 494 9.09 28.70 -30.70
C LEU A 494 9.25 29.13 -32.17
N GLN A 495 10.42 28.88 -32.76
CA GLN A 495 10.67 29.09 -34.19
C GLN A 495 10.61 27.74 -34.91
N MET A 496 9.77 27.66 -35.93
CA MET A 496 9.61 26.46 -36.76
C MET A 496 10.32 26.69 -38.08
N GLU A 497 11.35 25.88 -38.32
CA GLU A 497 11.99 25.77 -39.63
C GLU A 497 11.46 24.49 -40.29
N TYR A 498 10.96 24.59 -41.52
CA TYR A 498 10.49 23.41 -42.22
C TYR A 498 11.23 23.30 -43.55
N ASP A 499 11.65 22.07 -43.86
CA ASP A 499 12.21 21.71 -45.15
C ASP A 499 11.28 20.65 -45.76
N ILE A 500 10.43 21.09 -46.68
CA ILE A 500 9.46 20.25 -47.35
C ILE A 500 10.00 19.99 -48.74
N ASN A 501 10.09 18.72 -49.13
CA ASN A 501 10.52 18.35 -50.47
C ASN A 501 9.72 19.15 -51.51
N PRO A 502 10.37 20.02 -52.31
CA PRO A 502 9.68 20.92 -53.24
C PRO A 502 8.94 20.17 -54.35
N LEU A 503 9.25 18.88 -54.55
CA LEU A 503 8.57 17.99 -55.50
C LEU A 503 7.18 17.52 -55.02
N LEU A 504 6.79 17.80 -53.77
CA LEU A 504 5.46 17.46 -53.26
C LEU A 504 4.39 18.44 -53.76
N PRO A 505 3.15 17.98 -54.06
CA PRO A 505 2.05 18.86 -54.46
C PRO A 505 1.75 19.95 -53.43
N ALA A 506 1.54 21.20 -53.85
CA ALA A 506 1.37 22.36 -52.97
C ALA A 506 0.23 22.21 -51.93
N ASP A 507 -0.88 21.57 -52.30
CA ASP A 507 -2.00 21.30 -51.39
C ASP A 507 -1.65 20.27 -50.30
N PHE A 508 -0.76 19.33 -50.65
CA PHE A 508 -0.21 18.37 -49.70
C PHE A 508 0.73 19.07 -48.72
N GLN A 509 1.62 19.93 -49.21
CA GLN A 509 2.50 20.74 -48.35
C GLN A 509 1.71 21.59 -47.34
N ARG A 510 0.63 22.25 -47.77
CA ARG A 510 -0.26 23.04 -46.88
C ARG A 510 -0.97 22.17 -45.84
N THR A 511 -1.40 20.98 -46.22
CA THR A 511 -2.08 20.05 -45.31
C THR A 511 -1.15 19.57 -44.21
N ILE A 512 0.11 19.28 -44.56
CA ILE A 512 1.15 18.90 -43.61
C ILE A 512 1.42 20.03 -42.62
N LEU A 513 1.64 21.26 -43.12
CA LEU A 513 1.88 22.43 -42.27
C LEU A 513 0.71 22.71 -41.32
N ARG A 514 -0.54 22.56 -41.78
CA ARG A 514 -1.74 22.71 -40.92
C ARG A 514 -1.81 21.66 -39.82
N LYS A 515 -1.55 20.38 -40.13
CA LYS A 515 -1.55 19.30 -39.13
C LYS A 515 -0.42 19.49 -38.12
N ALA A 516 0.78 19.84 -38.57
CA ALA A 516 1.91 20.15 -37.70
C ALA A 516 1.58 21.31 -36.74
N ALA A 517 0.99 22.39 -37.25
CA ALA A 517 0.57 23.52 -36.43
C ALA A 517 -0.52 23.16 -35.40
N GLN A 518 -1.47 22.30 -35.75
CA GLN A 518 -2.49 21.80 -34.81
C GLN A 518 -1.88 20.95 -33.70
N LEU A 519 -0.94 20.07 -34.04
CA LEU A 519 -0.24 19.21 -33.09
C LEU A 519 0.61 20.02 -32.11
N ILE A 520 1.29 21.07 -32.59
CA ILE A 520 2.06 22.00 -31.74
C ILE A 520 1.15 22.79 -30.80
N ARG A 521 -0.05 23.18 -31.23
CA ARG A 521 -1.02 23.87 -30.34
C ARG A 521 -1.60 22.95 -29.25
N ALA A 522 -1.62 21.65 -29.50
CA ALA A 522 -2.13 20.65 -28.55
C ALA A 522 -1.08 20.22 -27.50
N SER A 523 0.20 20.45 -27.78
CA SER A 523 1.36 20.17 -26.90
C SER A 523 1.82 21.40 -26.13
#